data_AF-A0A2P8QMW7-F1
#
_entry.id   AF-A0A2P8QMW7-F1
#
_cell.length_a   1.000
_cell.length_b   1.000
_cell.length_c   1.000
_cell.angle_alpha   90.00
_cell.angle_beta   90.00
_cell.angle_gamma   90.00
#
_symmetry.space_group_name_H-M   'P 1'
#
loop_
_entity.id
_entity.type
_entity.pdbx_description
1 polymer ?
#
loop_
_entity_poly.entity_id
_entity_poly.type
_entity_poly.pdbx_seq_one_letter_code
_entity_poly.pdbx_strand_id
1 'polypeptide(L)'
;MDEHHIGKRQSLSQQMTLNRDREFIQQLKADYCQILLRYFNNDNTVKQQIERFINVAFDAKVPVPQIIEIHMELIDEFSKQLKLEGRNDEVLLDYRLTLIDILAHLCEIYRTSIS
;
A
#
# COMPACT_ATOMS: atom_id res chain seq x y z
N MET A 1 -27.12 -22.24 31.03
CA MET A 1 -27.08 -21.22 29.96
C MET A 1 -25.61 -20.83 29.77
N ASP A 2 -25.20 -20.48 28.55
CA ASP A 2 -23.98 -19.72 28.22
C ASP A 2 -22.76 -20.40 27.56
N GLU A 3 -22.91 -21.46 26.76
CA GLU A 3 -21.88 -21.79 25.73
C GLU A 3 -22.15 -21.09 24.39
N HIS A 4 -23.41 -20.82 24.06
CA HIS A 4 -23.80 -20.25 22.76
C HIS A 4 -23.41 -18.77 22.59
N HIS A 5 -23.17 -18.05 23.69
CA HIS A 5 -22.91 -16.60 23.68
C HIS A 5 -21.42 -16.26 23.50
N ILE A 6 -20.51 -17.21 23.79
CA ILE A 6 -19.06 -17.03 23.71
C ILE A 6 -18.57 -17.22 22.26
N GLY A 7 -19.02 -18.27 21.57
CA GLY A 7 -18.66 -18.53 20.17
C GLY A 7 -19.10 -17.42 19.21
N LYS A 8 -20.27 -16.81 19.46
CA LYS A 8 -20.77 -15.67 18.66
C LYS A 8 -19.95 -14.39 18.87
N ARG A 9 -19.42 -14.15 20.08
CA ARG A 9 -18.55 -13.00 20.36
C ARG A 9 -17.15 -13.16 19.74
N GLN A 10 -16.62 -14.39 19.74
CA GLN A 10 -15.35 -14.70 19.07
C GLN A 10 -15.46 -14.54 17.54
N SER A 11 -16.54 -15.04 16.91
CA SER A 11 -16.75 -14.87 15.47
C SER A 11 -16.94 -13.40 15.07
N LEU A 12 -17.66 -12.61 15.86
CA LEU A 12 -17.87 -11.17 15.62
C LEU A 12 -16.57 -10.37 15.74
N SER A 13 -15.73 -10.66 16.73
CA SER A 13 -14.44 -9.98 16.91
C SER A 13 -13.44 -10.31 15.79
N GLN A 14 -13.42 -11.55 15.30
CA GLN A 14 -12.65 -11.93 14.13
C GLN A 14 -13.12 -11.19 12.87
N GLN A 15 -14.43 -11.13 12.63
CA GLN A 15 -15.00 -10.37 11.50
C GLN A 15 -14.65 -8.87 11.57
N MET A 16 -14.75 -8.26 12.75
CA MET A 16 -14.36 -6.85 12.94
C MET A 16 -12.87 -6.62 12.66
N THR A 17 -12.01 -7.56 13.03
CA THR A 17 -10.56 -7.48 12.77
C THR A 17 -10.27 -7.58 11.27
N LEU A 18 -10.86 -8.55 10.57
CA LEU A 18 -10.71 -8.72 9.12
C LEU A 18 -11.20 -7.50 8.33
N ASN A 19 -12.29 -6.87 8.78
CA ASN A 19 -12.80 -5.65 8.16
C ASN A 19 -11.84 -4.48 8.34
N ARG A 20 -11.28 -4.31 9.54
CA ARG A 20 -10.27 -3.29 9.82
C ARG A 20 -9.01 -3.49 8.98
N ASP A 21 -8.54 -4.74 8.85
CA ASP A 21 -7.37 -5.07 8.03
C ASP A 21 -7.62 -4.72 6.57
N ARG A 22 -8.81 -5.02 6.05
CA ARG A 22 -9.21 -4.64 4.69
C ARG A 22 -9.25 -3.12 4.51
N GLU A 23 -9.89 -2.40 5.42
CA GLU A 23 -9.95 -0.93 5.38
C GLU A 23 -8.56 -0.31 5.40
N PHE A 24 -7.67 -0.83 6.24
CA PHE A 24 -6.28 -0.42 6.31
C PHE A 24 -5.55 -0.63 4.98
N ILE A 25 -5.67 -1.82 4.38
CA ILE A 25 -5.03 -2.11 3.08
C ILE A 25 -5.60 -1.21 1.97
N GLN A 26 -6.90 -0.91 1.98
CA GLN A 26 -7.49 0.02 1.01
C GLN A 26 -6.95 1.45 1.18
N GLN A 27 -6.77 1.92 2.42
CA GLN A 27 -6.15 3.22 2.67
C GLN A 27 -4.70 3.23 2.21
N LEU A 28 -3.94 2.18 2.50
CA LEU A 28 -2.54 2.05 2.08
C LEU A 28 -2.41 2.06 0.55
N LYS A 29 -3.32 1.39 -0.16
CA LYS A 29 -3.42 1.43 -1.62
C LYS A 29 -3.76 2.83 -2.15
N ALA A 30 -4.69 3.53 -1.50
CA ALA A 30 -5.04 4.90 -1.88
C ALA A 30 -3.84 5.86 -1.73
N ASP A 31 -3.10 5.75 -0.63
CA ASP A 31 -1.90 6.55 -0.37
C ASP A 31 -0.79 6.24 -1.40
N TYR A 32 -0.57 4.96 -1.71
CA TYR A 32 0.38 4.53 -2.74
C TYR A 32 0.00 5.07 -4.13
N CYS A 33 -1.29 5.04 -4.47
CA CYS A 33 -1.80 5.60 -5.72
C CYS A 33 -1.50 7.10 -5.83
N GLN A 34 -1.66 7.87 -4.75
CA GLN A 34 -1.29 9.28 -4.73
C GLN A 34 0.22 9.51 -4.96
N ILE A 35 1.07 8.63 -4.43
CA ILE A 35 2.52 8.68 -4.68
C ILE A 35 2.79 8.46 -6.17
N LEU A 36 2.22 7.41 -6.79
CA LEU A 36 2.41 7.13 -8.21
C LEU A 36 2.02 8.34 -9.07
N LEU A 37 0.83 8.91 -8.86
CA LEU A 37 0.32 10.05 -9.63
C LEU A 37 1.18 11.32 -9.51
N ARG A 38 2.00 11.43 -8.47
CA ARG A 38 2.82 12.61 -8.18
C ARG A 38 4.32 12.39 -8.36
N TYR A 39 4.77 11.15 -8.50
CA TYR A 39 6.18 10.77 -8.47
C TYR A 39 7.04 11.56 -9.46
N PHE A 40 6.58 11.67 -10.71
CA PHE A 40 7.31 12.35 -11.77
C PHE A 40 7.09 13.88 -11.82
N ASN A 41 6.23 14.43 -10.94
CA ASN A 41 5.98 15.87 -10.90
C ASN A 41 7.05 16.65 -10.14
N ASN A 42 8.06 15.97 -9.55
CA ASN A 42 9.23 16.56 -8.90
C ASN A 42 8.94 17.66 -7.85
N ASP A 43 7.80 17.60 -7.19
CA ASP A 43 7.47 18.50 -6.08
C ASP A 43 7.93 17.88 -4.76
N ASN A 44 8.40 18.71 -3.83
CA ASN A 44 8.79 18.32 -2.48
C ASN A 44 7.65 17.60 -1.72
N THR A 45 6.40 17.81 -2.14
CA THR A 45 5.23 17.13 -1.59
C THR A 45 5.29 15.61 -1.75
N VAL A 46 5.88 15.07 -2.83
CA VAL A 46 5.91 13.61 -3.04
C VAL A 46 6.86 12.90 -2.08
N LYS A 47 8.00 13.52 -1.74
CA LYS A 47 8.93 12.97 -0.75
C LYS A 47 8.26 12.83 0.62
N GLN A 48 7.52 13.85 1.04
CA GLN A 48 6.77 13.81 2.29
C GLN A 48 5.65 12.76 2.28
N GLN A 49 5.05 12.49 1.12
CA GLN A 49 4.06 11.43 0.97
C GLN A 49 4.69 10.04 1.08
N ILE A 50 5.85 9.85 0.45
CA ILE A 50 6.65 8.62 0.58
C ILE A 50 7.03 8.39 2.05
N GLU A 51 7.59 9.38 2.73
CA GLU A 51 7.96 9.26 4.16
C GLU A 51 6.76 8.87 5.03
N ARG A 52 5.59 9.50 4.83
CA ARG A 52 4.37 9.16 5.57
C ARG A 52 3.89 7.74 5.29
N PHE A 53 3.85 7.36 4.02
CA PHE A 53 3.47 6.00 3.61
C PHE A 53 4.38 4.96 4.25
N ILE A 54 5.69 5.20 4.22
CA ILE A 54 6.70 4.30 4.78
C ILE A 54 6.52 4.16 6.29
N ASN A 55 6.32 5.27 7.03
CA ASN A 55 6.10 5.21 8.48
C ASN A 55 4.85 4.41 8.83
N VAL A 56 3.74 4.63 8.12
CA VAL A 56 2.49 3.87 8.33
C VAL A 56 2.70 2.38 8.06
N ALA A 57 3.37 2.04 6.95
CA ALA A 57 3.65 0.66 6.60
C ALA A 57 4.59 -0.02 7.61
N PHE A 58 5.60 0.69 8.10
CA PHE A 58 6.55 0.21 9.10
C PHE A 58 5.87 -0.03 10.46
N ASP A 59 5.13 0.95 10.97
CA ASP A 59 4.44 0.86 12.27
C ASP A 59 3.41 -0.27 12.29
N ALA A 60 2.70 -0.46 11.18
CA ALA A 60 1.73 -1.54 11.00
C ALA A 60 2.39 -2.91 10.67
N LYS A 61 3.72 -2.97 10.57
CA LYS A 61 4.49 -4.18 10.21
C LYS A 61 4.01 -4.82 8.91
N VAL A 62 3.69 -3.99 7.92
CA VAL A 62 3.22 -4.47 6.62
C VAL A 62 4.32 -5.30 5.96
N PRO A 63 4.02 -6.55 5.54
CA PRO A 63 4.99 -7.36 4.83
C PRO A 63 5.39 -6.71 3.50
N VAL A 64 6.68 -6.73 3.17
CA VAL A 64 7.20 -6.23 1.88
C VAL A 64 6.43 -6.82 0.67
N PRO A 65 6.09 -8.13 0.64
CA PRO A 65 5.26 -8.68 -0.43
C PRO A 65 3.91 -7.97 -0.62
N GLN A 66 3.28 -7.49 0.46
CA GLN A 66 2.00 -6.76 0.39
C GLN A 66 2.17 -5.40 -0.30
N ILE A 67 3.30 -4.72 -0.11
CA ILE A 67 3.60 -3.45 -0.79
C ILE A 67 3.80 -3.69 -2.29
N ILE A 68 4.48 -4.78 -2.65
CA ILE A 68 4.66 -5.19 -4.06
C ILE A 68 3.31 -5.54 -4.69
N GLU A 69 2.44 -6.25 -3.96
CA GLU A 69 1.09 -6.58 -4.43
C GLU A 69 0.27 -5.31 -4.69
N ILE A 70 0.26 -4.35 -3.76
CA ILE A 70 -0.40 -3.05 -3.94
C ILE A 70 0.11 -2.34 -5.20
N HIS A 71 1.43 -2.33 -5.41
CA HIS A 71 2.01 -1.75 -6.62
C HIS A 71 1.50 -2.43 -7.89
N MET A 72 1.57 -3.76 -7.95
CA MET A 72 1.16 -4.54 -9.11
C MET A 72 -0.34 -4.35 -9.42
N GLU A 73 -1.21 -4.34 -8.41
CA GLU A 73 -2.63 -4.09 -8.58
C GLU A 73 -2.90 -2.69 -9.19
N LEU A 74 -2.20 -1.66 -8.72
CA LEU A 74 -2.35 -0.30 -9.23
C LEU A 74 -1.84 -0.16 -10.67
N ILE A 75 -0.72 -0.81 -11.00
CA ILE A 75 -0.21 -0.85 -12.38
C ILE A 75 -1.21 -1.55 -13.31
N ASP A 76 -1.80 -2.67 -12.88
CA ASP A 76 -2.83 -3.38 -13.64
C ASP A 76 -4.09 -2.51 -13.83
N GLU A 77 -4.51 -1.76 -12.80
CA GLU A 77 -5.63 -0.82 -12.87
C GLU A 77 -5.35 0.32 -13.86
N PHE A 78 -4.18 0.94 -13.79
CA PHE A 78 -3.78 1.98 -14.74
C PHE A 78 -3.65 1.45 -16.17
N SER A 79 -3.11 0.25 -16.37
CA SER A 79 -3.00 -0.37 -17.69
C SER A 79 -4.39 -0.56 -18.32
N LYS A 80 -5.36 -1.06 -17.54
CA LYS A 80 -6.75 -1.18 -17.99
C LYS A 80 -7.35 0.17 -18.37
N GLN A 81 -7.15 1.21 -17.55
CA GLN A 81 -7.65 2.56 -17.83
C GLN A 81 -7.02 3.15 -19.11
N LEU A 82 -5.70 3.08 -19.26
CA LEU A 82 -5.00 3.59 -20.45
C LEU A 82 -5.47 2.89 -21.73
N LYS A 83 -5.65 1.57 -21.69
CA LYS A 83 -6.18 0.80 -22.82
C LYS A 83 -7.60 1.22 -23.20
N LEU A 84 -8.46 1.51 -22.22
CA LEU A 84 -9.81 2.03 -22.46
C LEU A 84 -9.79 3.44 -23.07
N GLU A 85 -8.78 4.26 -22.74
CA GLU A 85 -8.55 5.58 -23.32
C GLU A 85 -7.82 5.54 -24.67
N GLY A 86 -7.44 4.36 -25.16
CA GLY A 86 -6.67 4.19 -26.41
C GLY A 86 -5.21 4.68 -26.31
N ARG A 87 -4.64 4.70 -25.10
CA ARG A 87 -3.27 5.12 -24.80
C ARG A 87 -2.35 3.92 -24.61
N ASN A 88 -1.06 4.12 -24.89
CA ASN A 88 -0.02 3.13 -24.60
C ASN A 88 0.25 3.06 -23.08
N ASP A 89 0.44 1.86 -22.55
CA ASP A 89 0.76 1.58 -21.14
C ASP A 89 2.26 1.40 -20.85
N GLU A 90 3.13 1.59 -21.85
CA GLU A 90 4.60 1.55 -21.68
C GLU A 90 5.12 2.51 -20.60
N VAL A 91 4.49 3.67 -20.43
CA VAL A 91 4.84 4.65 -19.38
C VAL A 91 4.72 4.07 -17.96
N LEU A 92 3.92 3.01 -17.78
CA LEU A 92 3.77 2.37 -16.47
C LEU A 92 5.05 1.65 -16.03
N LEU A 93 5.96 1.33 -16.95
CA LEU A 93 7.26 0.74 -16.63
C LEU A 93 8.13 1.69 -15.79
N ASP A 94 7.95 3.01 -15.94
CA ASP A 94 8.71 4.01 -15.20
C ASP A 94 8.37 3.99 -13.70
N TYR A 95 7.15 3.57 -13.33
CA TYR A 95 6.74 3.41 -11.93
C TYR A 95 7.52 2.32 -11.18
N ARG A 96 8.31 1.48 -11.88
CA ARG A 96 9.29 0.61 -11.22
C ARG A 96 10.29 1.41 -10.39
N LEU A 97 10.64 2.62 -10.83
CA LEU A 97 11.49 3.53 -10.05
C LEU A 97 10.82 3.92 -8.74
N THR A 98 9.52 4.21 -8.76
CA THR A 98 8.74 4.50 -7.55
C THR A 98 8.74 3.33 -6.57
N LEU A 99 8.59 2.09 -7.06
CA LEU A 99 8.67 0.90 -6.21
C LEU A 99 10.06 0.73 -5.60
N ILE A 100 11.12 0.88 -6.40
CA ILE A 100 12.51 0.79 -5.92
C ILE A 100 12.75 1.83 -4.82
N ASP A 101 12.28 3.06 -5.01
CA ASP A 101 12.46 4.16 -4.07
C ASP A 101 11.76 3.88 -2.73
N ILE A 102 10.51 3.43 -2.76
CA ILE A 102 9.75 3.02 -1.57
C ILE A 102 10.45 1.87 -0.84
N LEU A 103 10.89 0.82 -1.56
CA LEU A 103 11.58 -0.32 -0.96
C LEU A 103 12.93 0.08 -0.36
N ALA A 104 13.67 0.99 -1.00
CA ALA A 104 14.93 1.50 -0.49
C ALA A 104 14.72 2.27 0.84
N HIS A 105 13.72 3.15 0.89
CA HIS A 105 13.36 3.86 2.11
C HIS A 105 12.94 2.91 3.24
N LEU A 106 12.12 1.91 2.93
CA LEU A 106 11.69 0.93 3.92
C LEU A 106 12.86 0.10 4.45
N CYS A 107 13.77 -0.34 3.57
CA CYS A 107 15.00 -1.03 3.96
C CYS A 107 15.87 -0.17 4.89
N GLU A 108 15.98 1.12 4.61
CA GLU A 108 16.75 2.05 5.45
C GLU A 108 16.13 2.21 6.85
N ILE A 109 14.80 2.26 6.95
CA ILE A 109 14.12 2.29 8.26
C ILE A 109 14.31 0.97 9.02
N TYR A 110 14.19 -0.19 8.35
CA TYR A 110 14.47 -1.47 9.01
C TYR A 110 15.93 -1.57 9.47
N ARG A 111 16.87 -1.07 8.67
CA ARG A 111 18.30 -1.07 9.02
C ARG A 111 18.60 -0.19 10.23
N THR A 112 17.96 0.97 10.33
CA THR A 112 18.19 1.95 11.42
C THR A 112 17.44 1.62 12.69
N SER A 113 16.29 0.94 12.63
CA SER A 113 15.50 0.57 13.80
C SER A 113 16.01 -0.65 14.58
N ILE A 114 16.97 -1.40 14.02
CA ILE A 114 17.63 -2.55 14.68
C ILE A 114 18.85 -2.12 15.51
N SER A 115 19.34 -0.89 15.34
CA SER A 115 20.44 -0.31 16.14
C SER A 115 19.94 0.36 17.40
#